data_AF-A0A966RFY5-F1
#
_entry.id   AF-A0A966RFY5-F1
#
_cell.length_a   1.000
_cell.length_b   1.000
_cell.length_c   1.000
_cell.angle_alpha   90.00
_cell.angle_beta   90.00
_cell.angle_gamma   90.00
#
_symmetry.space_group_name_H-M   'P 1'
#
loop_
_entity.id
_entity.type
_entity.pdbx_description
1 polymer ?
#
loop_
_entity_poly.entity_id
_entity_poly.type
_entity_poly.pdbx_seq_one_letter_code
_entity_poly.pdbx_strand_id
1 'polypeptide(L)'
;MKDAKLREVLLMEILRTVNASLAADKLLHGELSEIATGSARARRYMDLGLAFLSDNNLDRAAELLALHRMDDVFRLGWLAVQDLVRAAKDITNRYSLSLVPEADAKLLEALQGRHPHLEPSVLKELKIDGDSLIRMDALLILGVRIAQIAALAHFVESQLAQGLQLRDQPLSTGETALGRLMAGLIRQASGRDFATAPIAEGEWKELAPTFKAEVLSKSVDLTVERAPELARPLLQTRLRSVVEDVRFFFLNSPGKAPDKRFFKGVSLK
;
A
#
# COMPACT_ATOMS: atom_id res chain seq x y z
N MET A 1 -1.95 -47.67 -10.32
CA MET A 1 -2.12 -46.26 -9.94
C MET A 1 -2.94 -45.55 -11.00
N LYS A 2 -4.26 -45.44 -10.81
CA LYS A 2 -5.12 -44.63 -11.70
C LYS A 2 -4.81 -43.16 -11.43
N ASP A 3 -4.54 -42.44 -12.50
CA ASP A 3 -3.89 -41.14 -12.58
C ASP A 3 -4.44 -40.10 -11.58
N ALA A 4 -3.71 -39.87 -10.50
CA ALA A 4 -4.10 -38.94 -9.43
C ALA A 4 -4.23 -37.50 -9.94
N LYS A 5 -3.42 -37.15 -10.94
CA LYS A 5 -3.42 -35.83 -11.58
C LYS A 5 -4.67 -35.61 -12.42
N LEU A 6 -5.12 -36.65 -13.15
CA LEU A 6 -6.38 -36.61 -13.90
C LEU A 6 -7.58 -36.48 -12.96
N ARG A 7 -7.58 -37.19 -11.82
CA ARG A 7 -8.64 -37.04 -10.80
C ARG A 7 -8.70 -35.63 -10.24
N GLU A 8 -7.55 -35.04 -9.91
CA GLU A 8 -7.48 -33.67 -9.39
C GLU A 8 -8.03 -32.65 -10.40
N VAL A 9 -7.66 -32.77 -11.68
CA VAL A 9 -8.18 -31.92 -12.75
C VAL A 9 -9.70 -32.07 -12.89
N LEU A 10 -10.22 -33.30 -12.90
CA LEU A 10 -11.66 -33.57 -12.99
C LEU A 10 -12.42 -33.04 -11.76
N LEU A 11 -11.86 -33.20 -10.57
CA LEU A 11 -12.47 -32.73 -9.33
C LEU A 11 -12.57 -31.20 -9.30
N MET A 12 -11.51 -30.52 -9.76
CA MET A 12 -11.50 -29.07 -9.92
C MET A 12 -12.53 -28.60 -10.94
N GLU A 13 -12.71 -29.33 -12.03
CA GLU A 13 -13.70 -28.96 -13.05
C GLU A 13 -15.14 -29.16 -12.56
N ILE A 14 -15.42 -30.25 -11.85
CA ILE A 14 -16.71 -30.47 -11.19
C ILE A 14 -16.99 -29.36 -10.17
N LEU A 15 -16.01 -29.00 -9.35
CA LEU A 15 -16.16 -27.91 -8.38
C LEU A 15 -16.42 -26.56 -9.06
N ARG A 16 -15.78 -26.28 -10.21
CA ARG A 16 -16.06 -25.09 -11.01
C ARG A 16 -17.48 -25.10 -11.54
N THR A 17 -17.94 -26.22 -12.10
CA THR A 17 -19.31 -26.36 -12.62
C THR A 17 -20.34 -26.19 -11.50
N VAL A 18 -20.17 -26.86 -10.36
CA VAL A 18 -21.08 -26.72 -9.21
C VAL A 18 -21.11 -25.28 -8.70
N ASN A 19 -19.95 -24.62 -8.56
CA ASN A 19 -19.89 -23.22 -8.16
C ASN A 19 -20.57 -22.29 -9.18
N ALA A 20 -20.42 -22.56 -10.48
CA ALA A 20 -21.08 -21.80 -11.53
C ALA A 20 -22.60 -21.99 -11.48
N SER A 21 -23.08 -23.22 -11.29
CA SER A 21 -24.51 -23.53 -11.13
C SER A 21 -25.11 -22.89 -9.87
N LEU A 22 -24.41 -22.95 -8.74
CA LEU A 22 -24.86 -22.30 -7.49
C LEU A 22 -24.84 -20.78 -7.61
N ALA A 23 -23.86 -20.20 -8.31
CA ALA A 23 -23.82 -18.76 -8.57
C ALA A 23 -24.96 -18.33 -9.51
N ALA A 24 -25.26 -19.12 -10.54
CA ALA A 24 -26.37 -18.88 -11.45
C ALA A 24 -27.72 -18.98 -10.72
N ASP A 25 -27.92 -20.00 -9.90
CA ASP A 25 -29.13 -20.19 -9.09
C ASP A 25 -29.33 -19.05 -8.09
N LYS A 26 -28.25 -18.64 -7.39
CA LYS A 26 -28.28 -17.48 -6.49
C LYS A 26 -28.59 -16.17 -7.23
N LEU A 27 -28.08 -15.99 -8.45
CA LEU A 27 -28.39 -14.81 -9.26
C LEU A 27 -29.84 -14.81 -9.75
N LEU A 28 -30.38 -15.97 -10.15
CA LEU A 28 -31.76 -16.10 -10.61
C LEU A 28 -32.78 -15.82 -9.50
N HIS A 29 -32.42 -16.13 -8.26
CA HIS A 29 -33.25 -15.88 -7.08
C HIS A 29 -32.83 -14.61 -6.30
N GLY A 30 -31.85 -13.86 -6.80
CA GLY A 30 -31.33 -12.66 -6.16
C GLY A 30 -32.20 -11.43 -6.43
N GLU A 31 -32.06 -10.40 -5.60
CA GLU A 31 -32.70 -9.11 -5.87
C GLU A 31 -32.13 -8.48 -7.14
N LEU A 32 -32.94 -7.72 -7.87
CA LEU A 32 -32.51 -7.01 -9.09
C LEU A 32 -31.26 -6.14 -8.85
N SER A 33 -31.13 -5.56 -7.65
CA SER A 33 -29.97 -4.79 -7.20
C SER A 33 -28.67 -5.63 -7.16
N GLU A 34 -28.75 -6.88 -6.71
CA GLU A 34 -27.62 -7.81 -6.66
C GLU A 34 -27.21 -8.28 -8.05
N ILE A 35 -28.18 -8.57 -8.92
CA ILE A 35 -27.95 -8.96 -10.32
C ILE A 35 -27.28 -7.81 -11.09
N ALA A 36 -27.76 -6.58 -10.91
CA ALA A 36 -27.17 -5.38 -11.51
C ALA A 36 -25.73 -5.18 -11.04
N THR A 37 -25.47 -5.33 -9.74
CA THR A 37 -24.12 -5.23 -9.16
C THR A 37 -23.18 -6.30 -9.70
N GLY A 38 -23.64 -7.55 -9.80
CA GLY A 38 -22.88 -8.66 -10.36
C GLY A 38 -22.54 -8.47 -11.82
N SER A 39 -23.52 -8.05 -12.63
CA SER A 39 -23.37 -7.77 -14.07
C SER A 39 -22.40 -6.61 -14.32
N ALA A 40 -22.54 -5.52 -13.56
CA ALA A 40 -21.63 -4.38 -13.64
C ALA A 40 -20.19 -4.79 -13.33
N ARG A 41 -20.00 -5.62 -12.29
CA ARG A 41 -18.68 -6.15 -11.94
C ARG A 41 -18.10 -7.05 -13.03
N ALA A 42 -18.92 -7.93 -13.61
CA ALA A 42 -18.47 -8.81 -14.68
C ALA A 42 -18.06 -8.03 -15.93
N ARG A 43 -18.82 -7.00 -16.28
CA ARG A 43 -18.46 -6.05 -17.34
C ARG A 43 -17.11 -5.40 -17.08
N ARG A 44 -16.89 -4.87 -15.87
CA ARG A 44 -15.61 -4.26 -15.51
C ARG A 44 -14.42 -5.23 -15.65
N TYR A 45 -14.58 -6.51 -15.32
CA TYR A 45 -13.53 -7.51 -15.58
C TYR A 45 -13.29 -7.76 -17.07
N MET A 46 -14.33 -7.78 -17.88
CA MET A 46 -14.16 -7.91 -19.33
C MET A 46 -13.45 -6.67 -19.90
N ASP A 47 -13.86 -5.47 -19.51
CA ASP A 47 -13.22 -4.21 -19.91
C ASP A 47 -11.73 -4.23 -19.57
N LEU A 48 -11.39 -4.73 -18.37
CA LEU A 48 -10.01 -4.85 -17.93
C LEU A 48 -9.20 -5.88 -18.72
N GLY A 49 -9.78 -7.05 -18.99
CA GLY A 49 -9.15 -8.08 -19.80
C GLY A 49 -8.87 -7.58 -21.22
N LEU A 50 -9.82 -6.87 -21.82
CA LEU A 50 -9.64 -6.23 -23.13
C LEU A 50 -8.57 -5.15 -23.09
N ALA A 51 -8.60 -4.28 -22.09
CA ALA A 51 -7.60 -3.24 -21.91
C ALA A 51 -6.19 -3.82 -21.81
N PHE A 52 -6.03 -4.96 -21.14
CA PHE A 52 -4.75 -5.68 -21.09
C PHE A 52 -4.30 -6.18 -22.47
N LEU A 53 -5.18 -6.89 -23.17
CA LEU A 53 -4.86 -7.52 -24.46
C LEU A 53 -4.62 -6.49 -25.57
N SER A 54 -5.35 -5.37 -25.51
CA SER A 54 -5.30 -4.32 -26.50
C SER A 54 -4.26 -3.25 -26.23
N ASP A 55 -3.55 -3.33 -25.10
CA ASP A 55 -2.65 -2.28 -24.62
C ASP A 55 -3.37 -0.91 -24.53
N ASN A 56 -4.55 -0.92 -23.90
CA ASN A 56 -5.46 0.22 -23.76
C ASN A 56 -5.95 0.86 -25.08
N ASN A 57 -5.80 0.18 -26.22
CA ASN A 57 -6.33 0.65 -27.50
C ASN A 57 -7.78 0.16 -27.71
N LEU A 58 -8.72 1.09 -27.91
CA LEU A 58 -10.14 0.80 -28.04
C LEU A 58 -10.50 0.09 -29.35
N ASP A 59 -9.89 0.51 -30.47
CA ASP A 59 -10.15 -0.09 -31.78
C ASP A 59 -9.66 -1.54 -31.80
N ARG A 60 -8.46 -1.77 -31.27
CA ARG A 60 -7.90 -3.11 -31.10
C ARG A 60 -8.71 -3.96 -30.12
N ALA A 61 -9.25 -3.38 -29.06
CA ALA A 61 -10.12 -4.10 -28.13
C ALA A 61 -11.40 -4.61 -28.82
N ALA A 62 -11.98 -3.80 -29.71
CA ALA A 62 -13.16 -4.19 -30.50
C ALA A 62 -12.85 -5.35 -31.45
N GLU A 63 -11.68 -5.34 -32.10
CA GLU A 63 -11.23 -6.46 -32.92
C GLU A 63 -11.02 -7.74 -32.10
N LEU A 64 -10.39 -7.62 -30.92
CA LEU A 64 -10.10 -8.75 -30.02
C LEU A 64 -11.37 -9.39 -29.45
N LEU A 65 -12.45 -8.63 -29.26
CA LEU A 65 -13.76 -9.16 -28.86
C LEU A 65 -14.33 -10.17 -29.87
N ALA A 66 -14.02 -10.02 -31.17
CA ALA A 66 -14.46 -10.96 -32.20
C ALA A 66 -13.57 -12.21 -32.27
N LEU A 67 -12.34 -12.14 -31.73
CA LEU A 67 -11.32 -13.18 -31.85
C LEU A 67 -11.18 -14.05 -30.59
N HIS A 68 -11.55 -13.53 -29.43
CA HIS A 68 -11.41 -14.22 -28.15
C HIS A 68 -12.77 -14.56 -27.55
N ARG A 69 -12.81 -15.68 -26.80
CA ARG A 69 -14.01 -16.02 -26.05
C ARG A 69 -14.17 -15.06 -24.87
N MET A 70 -15.41 -14.64 -24.62
CA MET A 70 -15.74 -13.69 -23.55
C MET A 70 -15.36 -14.19 -22.15
N ASP A 71 -15.39 -15.50 -21.92
CA ASP A 71 -15.00 -16.11 -20.64
C ASP A 71 -13.49 -16.04 -20.39
N ASP A 72 -12.67 -16.15 -21.43
CA ASP A 72 -11.21 -15.98 -21.33
C ASP A 72 -10.84 -14.52 -21.04
N VAL A 73 -11.49 -13.58 -21.73
CA VAL A 73 -11.32 -12.14 -21.50
C VAL A 73 -11.74 -11.74 -20.08
N PHE A 74 -12.91 -12.22 -19.64
CA PHE A 74 -13.37 -12.03 -18.26
C PHE A 74 -12.36 -12.58 -17.24
N ARG A 75 -11.87 -13.80 -17.47
CA ARG A 75 -10.93 -14.47 -16.58
C ARG A 75 -9.61 -13.72 -16.47
N LEU A 76 -9.12 -13.16 -17.58
CA LEU A 76 -7.92 -12.35 -17.59
C LEU A 76 -8.05 -11.12 -16.70
N GLY A 77 -9.14 -10.35 -16.82
CA GLY A 77 -9.39 -9.20 -15.94
C GLY A 77 -9.56 -9.61 -14.48
N TRP A 78 -10.24 -10.74 -14.21
CA TRP A 78 -10.33 -11.27 -12.86
C TRP A 78 -8.97 -11.64 -12.27
N LEU A 79 -8.08 -12.26 -13.06
CA LEU A 79 -6.72 -12.63 -12.64
C LEU A 79 -5.88 -11.40 -12.30
N ALA A 80 -5.99 -10.32 -13.08
CA ALA A 80 -5.27 -9.08 -12.80
C ALA A 80 -5.63 -8.49 -11.42
N VAL A 81 -6.90 -8.56 -11.01
CA VAL A 81 -7.32 -8.15 -9.66
C VAL A 81 -6.83 -9.14 -8.59
N GLN A 82 -6.86 -10.45 -8.88
CA GLN A 82 -6.35 -11.47 -7.96
C GLN A 82 -4.85 -11.32 -7.67
N ASP A 83 -4.05 -10.92 -8.65
CA ASP A 83 -2.62 -10.73 -8.46
C ASP A 83 -2.34 -9.60 -7.44
N LEU A 84 -3.11 -8.52 -7.45
CA LEU A 84 -3.01 -7.47 -6.43
C LEU A 84 -3.38 -7.99 -5.03
N VAL A 85 -4.48 -8.75 -4.94
CA VAL A 85 -4.93 -9.34 -3.67
C VAL A 85 -3.86 -10.28 -3.11
N ARG A 86 -3.27 -11.11 -3.97
CA ARG A 86 -2.18 -12.02 -3.60
C ARG A 86 -0.96 -11.24 -3.13
N ALA A 87 -0.55 -10.20 -3.85
CA ALA A 87 0.59 -9.38 -3.47
C ALA A 87 0.39 -8.69 -2.12
N ALA A 88 -0.79 -8.10 -1.88
CA ALA A 88 -1.14 -7.50 -0.59
C ALA A 88 -1.10 -8.54 0.54
N LYS A 89 -1.69 -9.72 0.32
CA LYS A 89 -1.65 -10.83 1.28
C LYS A 89 -0.22 -11.27 1.58
N ASP A 90 0.62 -11.43 0.56
CA ASP A 90 2.01 -11.84 0.73
C ASP A 90 2.82 -10.81 1.55
N ILE A 91 2.56 -9.50 1.38
CA ILE A 91 3.17 -8.44 2.19
C ILE A 91 2.72 -8.57 3.65
N THR A 92 1.40 -8.65 3.90
CA THR A 92 0.86 -8.73 5.26
C THR A 92 1.26 -9.99 6.02
N ASN A 93 1.52 -11.10 5.32
CA ASN A 93 2.03 -12.33 5.93
C ASN A 93 3.52 -12.25 6.28
N ARG A 94 4.30 -11.47 5.54
CA ARG A 94 5.76 -11.38 5.70
C ARG A 94 6.18 -10.28 6.67
N TYR A 95 5.45 -9.17 6.68
CA TYR A 95 5.84 -7.97 7.41
C TYR A 95 4.75 -7.54 8.39
N SER A 96 5.15 -7.08 9.57
CA SER A 96 4.22 -6.47 10.52
C SER A 96 3.65 -5.16 9.97
N LEU A 97 2.32 -4.99 10.05
CA LEU A 97 1.65 -3.75 9.65
C LEU A 97 2.08 -2.54 10.47
N SER A 98 2.63 -2.73 11.68
CA SER A 98 3.21 -1.63 12.48
C SER A 98 4.45 -1.00 11.85
N LEU A 99 5.10 -1.67 10.89
CA LEU A 99 6.26 -1.14 10.18
C LEU A 99 5.87 -0.16 9.07
N VAL A 100 4.63 -0.23 8.59
CA VAL A 100 4.13 0.63 7.52
C VAL A 100 3.18 1.69 8.09
N PRO A 101 3.10 2.89 7.49
CA PRO A 101 2.15 3.91 7.92
C PRO A 101 0.69 3.46 7.77
N GLU A 102 -0.19 4.08 8.57
CA GLU A 102 -1.63 3.75 8.65
C GLU A 102 -2.33 3.74 7.28
N ALA A 103 -1.99 4.68 6.39
CA ALA A 103 -2.57 4.75 5.06
C ALA A 103 -2.24 3.52 4.20
N ASP A 104 -1.01 3.02 4.29
CA ASP A 104 -0.60 1.80 3.57
C ASP A 104 -1.22 0.56 4.20
N ALA A 105 -1.32 0.52 5.53
CA ALA A 105 -2.01 -0.58 6.22
C ALA A 105 -3.46 -0.68 5.76
N LYS A 106 -4.18 0.45 5.70
CA LYS A 106 -5.55 0.51 5.17
C LYS A 106 -5.65 0.04 3.73
N LEU A 107 -4.70 0.45 2.87
CA LEU A 107 -4.66 -0.03 1.48
C LEU A 107 -4.47 -1.56 1.41
N LEU A 108 -3.49 -2.09 2.15
CA LEU A 108 -3.21 -3.53 2.18
C LEU A 108 -4.39 -4.34 2.71
N GLU A 109 -5.06 -3.86 3.75
CA GLU A 109 -6.27 -4.46 4.33
C GLU A 109 -7.44 -4.44 3.34
N ALA A 110 -7.68 -3.31 2.68
CA ALA A 110 -8.75 -3.15 1.71
C ALA A 110 -8.58 -4.06 0.47
N LEU A 111 -7.34 -4.47 0.19
CA LEU A 111 -6.99 -5.41 -0.88
C LEU A 111 -7.09 -6.89 -0.48
N GLN A 112 -7.49 -7.24 0.75
CA GLN A 112 -7.58 -8.66 1.16
C GLN A 112 -8.81 -9.40 0.62
N GLY A 113 -9.80 -8.68 0.09
CA GLY A 113 -11.03 -9.27 -0.44
C GLY A 113 -10.89 -9.80 -1.88
N ARG A 114 -11.69 -10.81 -2.24
CA ARG A 114 -11.80 -11.31 -3.63
C ARG A 114 -12.26 -10.22 -4.61
N HIS A 115 -13.07 -9.30 -4.12
CA HIS A 115 -13.57 -8.12 -4.83
C HIS A 115 -13.22 -6.90 -3.98
N PRO A 116 -11.97 -6.45 -4.03
CA PRO A 116 -11.48 -5.45 -3.08
C PRO A 116 -12.29 -4.16 -3.22
N HIS A 117 -12.62 -3.57 -2.07
CA HIS A 117 -13.27 -2.28 -1.99
C HIS A 117 -12.29 -1.31 -1.34
N LEU A 118 -11.86 -0.30 -2.08
CA LEU A 118 -11.02 0.76 -1.54
C LEU A 118 -11.89 1.94 -1.14
N GLU A 119 -11.66 2.48 0.05
CA GLU A 119 -12.31 3.70 0.49
C GLU A 119 -11.96 4.88 -0.43
N PRO A 120 -12.88 5.84 -0.66
CA PRO A 120 -12.61 7.02 -1.50
C PRO A 120 -11.40 7.85 -1.06
N SER A 121 -11.11 7.84 0.25
CA SER A 121 -9.94 8.49 0.85
C SER A 121 -8.62 7.94 0.29
N VAL A 122 -8.51 6.60 0.19
CA VAL A 122 -7.36 5.88 -0.34
C VAL A 122 -7.21 6.13 -1.85
N LEU A 123 -8.33 6.07 -2.59
CA LEU A 123 -8.33 6.35 -4.03
C LEU A 123 -7.84 7.77 -4.34
N LYS A 124 -8.28 8.77 -3.58
CA LYS A 124 -7.83 10.15 -3.71
C LYS A 124 -6.33 10.30 -3.45
N GLU A 125 -5.77 9.62 -2.45
CA GLU A 125 -4.32 9.64 -2.18
C GLU A 125 -3.52 9.08 -3.37
N LEU A 126 -4.04 8.01 -3.98
CA LEU A 126 -3.42 7.36 -5.14
C LEU A 126 -3.69 8.09 -6.46
N LYS A 127 -4.47 9.19 -6.44
CA LYS A 127 -4.92 9.92 -7.63
C LYS A 127 -5.70 9.04 -8.60
N ILE A 128 -6.51 8.13 -8.06
CA ILE A 128 -7.42 7.25 -8.79
C ILE A 128 -8.84 7.81 -8.63
N ASP A 129 -9.56 7.98 -9.74
CA ASP A 129 -10.95 8.43 -9.71
C ASP A 129 -11.89 7.36 -9.10
N GLY A 130 -12.93 7.80 -8.37
CA GLY A 130 -13.72 6.96 -7.44
C GLY A 130 -14.41 5.71 -8.01
N ASP A 131 -14.48 5.54 -9.33
CA ASP A 131 -15.07 4.38 -10.01
C ASP A 131 -14.08 3.60 -10.90
N SER A 132 -12.81 4.00 -10.96
CA SER A 132 -11.83 3.49 -11.92
C SER A 132 -10.96 2.34 -11.42
N LEU A 133 -11.18 1.80 -10.22
CA LEU A 133 -10.35 0.72 -9.65
C LEU A 133 -10.15 -0.48 -10.59
N ILE A 134 -11.12 -0.76 -11.45
CA ILE A 134 -11.10 -1.91 -12.36
C ILE A 134 -10.63 -1.50 -13.77
N ARG A 135 -10.00 -0.33 -13.91
CA ARG A 135 -9.26 0.06 -15.12
C ARG A 135 -7.78 -0.31 -14.99
N MET A 136 -7.12 -0.55 -16.12
CA MET A 136 -5.74 -1.02 -16.15
C MET A 136 -4.75 -0.01 -15.54
N ASP A 137 -4.94 1.27 -15.82
CA ASP A 137 -4.14 2.38 -15.28
C ASP A 137 -4.22 2.45 -13.74
N ALA A 138 -5.44 2.32 -13.18
CA ALA A 138 -5.63 2.29 -11.74
C ALA A 138 -4.96 1.08 -11.10
N LEU A 139 -5.05 -0.11 -11.71
CA LEU A 139 -4.36 -1.31 -11.22
C LEU A 139 -2.84 -1.19 -11.31
N LEU A 140 -2.31 -0.56 -12.35
CA LEU A 140 -0.87 -0.29 -12.47
C LEU A 140 -0.39 0.62 -11.33
N ILE A 141 -1.12 1.71 -11.05
CA ILE A 141 -0.81 2.61 -9.94
C ILE A 141 -0.82 1.84 -8.61
N LEU A 142 -1.84 1.00 -8.38
CA LEU A 142 -1.93 0.15 -7.21
C LEU A 142 -0.76 -0.84 -7.11
N GLY A 143 -0.43 -1.52 -8.21
CA GLY A 143 0.68 -2.48 -8.27
C GLY A 143 2.02 -1.83 -7.96
N VAL A 144 2.28 -0.64 -8.53
CA VAL A 144 3.47 0.15 -8.21
C VAL A 144 3.47 0.51 -6.72
N ARG A 145 2.37 1.01 -6.16
CA ARG A 145 2.31 1.36 -4.74
C ARG A 145 2.55 0.15 -3.83
N ILE A 146 1.96 -1.01 -4.14
CA ILE A 146 2.17 -2.27 -3.41
C ILE A 146 3.65 -2.67 -3.45
N ALA A 147 4.30 -2.58 -4.61
CA ALA A 147 5.72 -2.89 -4.76
C ALA A 147 6.61 -1.94 -3.94
N GLN A 148 6.29 -0.64 -3.93
CA GLN A 148 6.99 0.36 -3.12
C GLN A 148 6.84 0.07 -1.62
N ILE A 149 5.63 -0.31 -1.17
CA ILE A 149 5.37 -0.69 0.24
C ILE A 149 6.19 -1.92 0.61
N ALA A 150 6.20 -2.96 -0.23
CA ALA A 150 6.96 -4.18 0.01
C ALA A 150 8.47 -3.90 0.11
N ALA A 151 9.01 -3.12 -0.83
CA ALA A 151 10.42 -2.74 -0.85
C ALA A 151 10.81 -1.93 0.40
N LEU A 152 9.93 -1.01 0.83
CA LEU A 152 10.15 -0.21 2.02
C LEU A 152 10.09 -1.06 3.31
N ALA A 153 9.08 -1.93 3.44
CA ALA A 153 8.94 -2.82 4.60
C ALA A 153 10.17 -3.73 4.74
N HIS A 154 10.63 -4.30 3.62
CA HIS A 154 11.85 -5.09 3.60
C HIS A 154 13.08 -4.27 3.98
N PHE A 155 13.26 -3.06 3.44
CA PHE A 155 14.38 -2.18 3.78
C PHE A 155 14.41 -1.84 5.27
N VAL A 156 13.25 -1.50 5.85
CA VAL A 156 13.11 -1.21 7.28
C VAL A 156 13.52 -2.42 8.12
N GLU A 157 13.00 -3.60 7.81
CA GLU A 157 13.26 -4.81 8.60
C GLU A 157 14.68 -5.34 8.44
N SER A 158 15.25 -5.30 7.23
CA SER A 158 16.54 -5.91 6.92
C SER A 158 17.73 -4.98 7.17
N GLN A 159 17.58 -3.68 6.93
CA GLN A 159 18.70 -2.74 6.97
C GLN A 159 18.59 -1.72 8.10
N LEU A 160 17.38 -1.29 8.47
CA LEU A 160 17.19 -0.30 9.52
C LEU A 160 16.89 -0.90 10.90
N ALA A 161 16.40 -2.15 10.99
CA ALA A 161 15.87 -2.69 12.23
C ALA A 161 16.86 -2.68 13.39
N GLN A 162 18.15 -2.93 13.13
CA GLN A 162 19.18 -2.86 14.16
C GLN A 162 19.43 -1.42 14.62
N GLY A 163 19.63 -0.48 13.68
CA GLY A 163 19.85 0.93 14.01
C GLY A 163 18.66 1.59 14.70
N LEU A 164 17.44 1.13 14.38
CA LEU A 164 16.19 1.58 15.00
C LEU A 164 15.78 0.76 16.23
N GLN A 165 16.58 -0.23 16.61
CA GLN A 165 16.34 -1.12 17.75
C GLN A 165 14.93 -1.75 17.73
N LEU A 166 14.40 -2.09 16.55
CA LEU A 166 13.02 -2.58 16.40
C LEU A 166 12.77 -3.94 17.06
N ARG A 167 13.84 -4.72 17.28
CA ARG A 167 13.78 -6.03 17.96
C ARG A 167 13.83 -5.89 19.48
N ASP A 168 14.72 -5.03 19.98
CA ASP A 168 14.96 -4.85 21.41
C ASP A 168 13.97 -3.87 22.05
N GLN A 169 13.45 -2.92 21.27
CA GLN A 169 12.45 -1.93 21.67
C GLN A 169 11.26 -2.00 20.70
N PRO A 170 10.21 -2.78 21.02
CA PRO A 170 9.02 -2.84 20.19
C PRO A 170 8.41 -1.45 19.96
N LEU A 171 7.77 -1.25 18.81
CA LEU A 171 7.05 -0.02 18.50
C LEU A 171 5.84 0.14 19.43
N SER A 172 5.68 1.32 20.03
CA SER A 172 4.47 1.64 20.80
C SER A 172 3.26 1.82 19.89
N THR A 173 2.04 1.76 20.44
CA THR A 173 0.82 2.00 19.67
C THR A 173 0.86 3.37 18.99
N GLY A 174 0.73 3.40 17.66
CA GLY A 174 0.77 4.63 16.85
C GLY A 174 2.18 5.13 16.51
N GLU A 175 3.23 4.48 17.01
CA GLU A 175 4.61 4.73 16.59
C GLU A 175 4.91 3.95 15.30
N THR A 176 5.66 4.57 14.39
CA THR A 176 6.15 3.91 13.16
C THR A 176 7.67 3.88 13.14
N ALA A 177 8.25 2.91 12.41
CA ALA A 177 9.70 2.84 12.22
C ALA A 177 10.27 4.13 11.61
N LEU A 178 9.55 4.77 10.67
CA LEU A 178 9.95 6.05 10.09
C LEU A 178 9.86 7.21 11.08
N GLY A 179 8.83 7.24 11.95
CA GLY A 179 8.74 8.23 13.01
C GLY A 179 9.89 8.14 14.01
N ARG A 180 10.33 6.92 14.31
CA ARG A 180 11.49 6.64 15.16
C ARG A 180 12.80 7.07 14.50
N LEU A 181 12.97 6.77 13.21
CA LEU A 181 14.09 7.27 12.41
C LEU A 181 14.13 8.80 12.45
N MET A 182 13.01 9.46 12.18
CA MET A 182 12.93 10.92 12.18
C MET A 182 13.26 11.53 13.54
N ALA A 183 12.81 10.93 14.64
CA ALA A 183 13.19 11.39 15.98
C ALA A 183 14.71 11.39 16.18
N GLY A 184 15.39 10.32 15.76
CA GLY A 184 16.85 10.24 15.81
C GLY A 184 17.56 11.23 14.89
N LEU A 185 17.05 11.43 13.67
CA LEU A 185 17.60 12.42 12.73
C LEU A 185 17.43 13.87 13.23
N ILE A 186 16.32 14.19 13.90
CA ILE A 186 16.09 15.51 14.50
C ILE A 186 17.11 15.78 15.62
N ARG A 187 17.42 14.77 16.45
CA ARG A 187 18.47 14.88 17.48
C ARG A 187 19.83 15.18 16.87
N GLN A 188 20.22 14.45 15.83
CA GLN A 188 21.46 14.71 15.08
C GLN A 188 21.49 16.11 14.47
N ALA A 189 20.39 16.55 13.86
CA ALA A 189 20.26 17.90 13.30
C ALA A 189 20.35 19.01 14.35
N SER A 190 20.15 18.67 15.63
CA SER A 190 20.27 19.59 16.77
C SER A 190 21.60 19.41 17.53
N GLY A 191 22.54 18.64 16.99
CA GLY A 191 23.86 18.42 17.58
C GLY A 191 23.91 17.37 18.70
N ARG A 192 22.88 16.55 18.87
CA ARG A 192 22.84 15.42 19.80
C ARG A 192 23.13 14.10 19.10
N ASP A 193 23.46 13.07 19.86
CA ASP A 193 23.60 11.72 19.33
C ASP A 193 22.26 11.17 18.81
N PHE A 194 22.35 10.26 17.84
CA PHE A 194 21.19 9.56 17.34
C PHE A 194 20.60 8.70 18.46
N ALA A 195 19.31 8.87 18.75
CA ALA A 195 18.59 8.05 19.69
C ALA A 195 17.19 7.71 19.14
N THR A 196 16.75 6.49 19.43
CA THR A 196 15.49 5.89 18.97
C THR A 196 14.32 6.16 19.91
N ALA A 197 14.57 6.66 21.12
CA ALA A 197 13.51 6.94 22.08
C ALA A 197 12.56 8.03 21.54
N PRO A 198 11.24 7.97 21.84
CA PRO A 198 10.32 9.05 21.51
C PRO A 198 10.78 10.38 22.13
N ILE A 199 10.63 11.50 21.41
CA ILE A 199 11.01 12.83 21.91
C ILE A 199 9.95 13.29 22.90
N ALA A 200 10.37 13.61 24.13
CA ALA A 200 9.50 14.19 25.14
C ALA A 200 9.32 15.70 24.93
N GLU A 201 8.23 16.27 25.44
CA GLU A 201 7.97 17.71 25.30
C GLU A 201 9.12 18.59 25.85
N GLY A 202 9.72 18.20 26.98
CA GLY A 202 10.89 18.91 27.53
C GLY A 202 12.08 18.88 26.57
N GLU A 203 12.38 17.71 26.00
CA GLU A 203 13.46 17.55 25.02
C GLU A 203 13.19 18.35 23.75
N TRP A 204 11.95 18.39 23.26
CA TRP A 204 11.57 19.18 22.08
C TRP A 204 11.95 20.66 22.23
N LYS A 205 11.67 21.24 23.41
CA LYS A 205 12.00 22.65 23.73
C LYS A 205 13.51 22.89 23.76
N GLU A 206 14.30 21.88 24.09
CA GLU A 206 15.76 21.97 24.08
C GLU A 206 16.35 21.76 22.67
N LEU A 207 15.73 20.94 21.82
CA LEU A 207 16.19 20.68 20.46
C LEU A 207 15.95 21.89 19.55
N ALA A 208 14.75 22.51 19.64
CA ALA A 208 14.31 23.56 18.73
C ALA A 208 15.30 24.75 18.56
N PRO A 209 15.93 25.30 19.63
CA PRO A 209 16.88 26.41 19.50
C PRO A 209 18.17 26.05 18.76
N THR A 210 18.58 24.78 18.82
CA THR A 210 19.84 24.28 18.23
C THR A 210 19.65 23.58 16.89
N PHE A 211 18.41 23.43 16.45
CA PHE A 211 18.06 22.69 15.26
C PHE A 211 18.58 23.34 13.97
N LYS A 212 19.21 22.54 13.11
CA LYS A 212 19.69 22.96 11.79
C LYS A 212 18.93 22.22 10.69
N ALA A 213 17.97 22.90 10.06
CA ALA A 213 17.13 22.33 9.00
C ALA A 213 17.94 21.71 7.85
N GLU A 214 19.04 22.35 7.43
CA GLU A 214 19.90 21.82 6.37
C GLU A 214 20.57 20.49 6.72
N VAL A 215 20.91 20.30 8.01
CA VAL A 215 21.51 19.04 8.49
C VAL A 215 20.45 17.94 8.46
N LEU A 216 19.22 18.24 8.87
CA LEU A 216 18.11 17.29 8.77
C LEU A 216 17.85 16.88 7.31
N SER A 217 17.74 17.85 6.40
CA SER A 217 17.50 17.58 4.98
C SER A 217 18.60 16.70 4.37
N LYS A 218 19.88 17.01 4.62
CA LYS A 218 21.01 16.19 4.16
C LYS A 218 20.96 14.76 4.71
N SER A 219 20.61 14.60 5.98
CA SER A 219 20.52 13.28 6.62
C SER A 219 19.36 12.45 6.05
N VAL A 220 18.24 13.11 5.74
CA VAL A 220 17.10 12.49 5.05
C VAL A 220 17.49 12.08 3.63
N ASP A 221 18.13 12.95 2.85
CA ASP A 221 18.55 12.63 1.49
C ASP A 221 19.53 11.45 1.47
N LEU A 222 20.51 11.41 2.38
CA LEU A 222 21.42 10.27 2.55
C LEU A 222 20.68 8.96 2.89
N THR A 223 19.63 9.05 3.71
CA THR A 223 18.82 7.87 4.06
C THR A 223 18.02 7.39 2.86
N VAL A 224 17.47 8.31 2.06
CA VAL A 224 16.75 8.01 0.81
C VAL A 224 17.68 7.39 -0.22
N GLU A 225 18.89 7.92 -0.41
CA GLU A 225 19.87 7.40 -1.38
C GLU A 225 20.26 5.95 -1.09
N ARG A 226 20.35 5.57 0.19
CA ARG A 226 20.65 4.20 0.63
C ARG A 226 19.49 3.23 0.47
N ALA A 227 18.25 3.72 0.32
CA ALA A 227 17.10 2.85 0.14
C ALA A 227 17.10 2.20 -1.27
N PRO A 228 16.54 0.98 -1.42
CA PRO A 228 16.34 0.34 -2.71
C PRO A 228 15.55 1.24 -3.67
N GLU A 229 15.86 1.21 -4.96
CA GLU A 229 15.26 2.11 -5.97
C GLU A 229 13.73 2.15 -5.92
N LEU A 230 13.08 0.99 -5.77
CA LEU A 230 11.62 0.90 -5.65
C LEU A 230 11.09 1.57 -4.38
N ALA A 231 11.82 1.59 -3.28
CA ALA A 231 11.38 2.23 -2.03
C ALA A 231 11.64 3.76 -2.02
N ARG A 232 12.62 4.25 -2.81
CA ARG A 232 13.07 5.65 -2.77
C ARG A 232 11.95 6.67 -2.95
N PRO A 233 11.07 6.58 -3.97
CA PRO A 233 10.04 7.60 -4.18
C PRO A 233 9.11 7.74 -2.97
N LEU A 234 8.65 6.60 -2.44
CA LEU A 234 7.76 6.57 -1.30
C LEU A 234 8.43 7.09 -0.03
N LEU A 235 9.67 6.67 0.23
CA LEU A 235 10.44 7.12 1.38
C LEU A 235 10.73 8.64 1.30
N GLN A 236 11.13 9.12 0.13
CA GLN A 236 11.45 10.53 -0.12
C GLN A 236 10.24 11.43 0.12
N THR A 237 9.09 11.11 -0.48
CA THR A 237 7.86 11.90 -0.29
C THR A 237 7.48 11.99 1.19
N ARG A 238 7.62 10.89 1.93
CA ARG A 238 7.26 10.85 3.36
C ARG A 238 8.22 11.64 4.22
N LEU A 239 9.52 11.36 4.15
CA LEU A 239 10.48 12.03 5.01
C LEU A 239 10.55 13.53 4.72
N ARG A 240 10.43 13.95 3.45
CA ARG A 240 10.42 15.38 3.10
C ARG A 240 9.21 16.13 3.65
N SER A 241 8.01 15.56 3.57
CA SER A 241 6.82 16.16 4.21
C SER A 241 7.06 16.37 5.71
N VAL A 242 7.65 15.39 6.39
CA VAL A 242 7.95 15.52 7.82
C VAL A 242 9.02 16.58 8.09
N VAL A 243 10.04 16.71 7.25
CA VAL A 243 11.05 17.78 7.37
C VAL A 243 10.40 19.16 7.29
N GLU A 244 9.49 19.36 6.34
CA GLU A 244 8.75 20.62 6.19
C GLU A 244 7.89 20.90 7.42
N ASP A 245 7.17 19.90 7.93
CA ASP A 245 6.35 20.06 9.12
C ASP A 245 7.21 20.35 10.37
N VAL A 246 8.32 19.63 10.58
CA VAL A 246 9.28 19.88 11.69
C VAL A 246 9.80 21.30 11.61
N ARG A 247 10.24 21.74 10.42
CA ARG A 247 10.74 23.09 10.20
C ARG A 247 9.68 24.12 10.55
N PHE A 248 8.43 23.91 10.12
CA PHE A 248 7.33 24.79 10.47
C PHE A 248 7.13 24.88 11.99
N PHE A 249 7.09 23.76 12.70
CA PHE A 249 6.89 23.76 14.16
C PHE A 249 8.05 24.41 14.91
N PHE A 250 9.30 24.14 14.54
CA PHE A 250 10.44 24.76 15.21
C PHE A 250 10.55 26.27 14.95
N LEU A 251 10.13 26.75 13.78
CA LEU A 251 10.12 28.20 13.49
C LEU A 251 8.95 28.94 14.17
N ASN A 252 7.76 28.35 14.17
CA ASN A 252 6.53 29.05 14.59
C ASN A 252 6.10 28.71 16.02
N SER A 253 6.61 27.64 16.62
CA SER A 253 6.23 27.17 17.95
C SER A 253 7.38 26.45 18.68
N PRO A 254 8.58 27.05 18.78
CA PRO A 254 9.76 26.40 19.38
C PRO A 254 9.55 25.98 20.84
N GLY A 255 8.69 26.70 21.57
CA GLY A 255 8.40 26.45 22.98
C GLY A 255 7.31 25.41 23.26
N LYS A 256 6.75 24.76 22.23
CA LYS A 256 5.65 23.79 22.40
C LYS A 256 5.82 22.60 21.46
N ALA A 257 5.82 21.39 22.02
CA ALA A 257 5.81 20.18 21.19
C ALA A 257 4.48 20.07 20.42
N PRO A 258 4.51 19.59 19.16
CA PRO A 258 3.30 19.36 18.39
C PRO A 258 2.46 18.24 19.02
N ASP A 259 1.14 18.31 18.85
CA ASP A 259 0.24 17.25 19.33
C ASP A 259 0.44 15.99 18.49
N LYS A 260 0.84 14.90 19.15
CA LYS A 260 1.12 13.60 18.52
C LYS A 260 -0.06 13.02 17.72
N ARG A 261 -1.29 13.44 18.00
CA ARG A 261 -2.47 13.03 17.21
C ARG A 261 -2.45 13.57 15.78
N PHE A 262 -1.85 14.75 15.60
CA PHE A 262 -1.78 15.46 14.33
C PHE A 262 -0.39 15.38 13.70
N PHE A 263 0.65 15.13 14.49
CA PHE A 263 2.03 15.05 14.04
C PHE A 263 2.60 13.62 14.15
N LYS A 264 2.08 12.72 13.30
CA LYS A 264 2.45 11.30 13.29
C LYS A 264 3.80 11.00 12.63
N GLY A 265 4.42 11.99 12.00
CA GLY A 265 5.68 11.86 11.26
C GLY A 265 6.93 11.67 12.13
N VAL A 266 6.82 11.91 13.43
CA VAL A 266 7.93 11.82 14.40
C VAL A 266 7.44 11.08 15.64
N SER A 267 8.29 10.24 16.22
CA SER A 267 8.00 9.55 17.49
C SER A 267 8.06 10.53 18.66
N LEU A 268 6.91 10.83 19.27
CA LEU A 268 6.74 11.77 20.38
C LEU A 268 6.10 11.09 21.60
N LYS A 269 6.47 11.51 22.82
CA LYS A 269 5.94 10.97 24.08
C LYS A 269 4.78 11.80 24.62
#